data_AF-U9U2V6-F1
#
_entry.id   AF-U9U2V6-F1
#
_cell.length_a   1.000
_cell.length_b   1.000
_cell.length_c   1.000
_cell.angle_alpha   90.00
_cell.angle_beta   90.00
_cell.angle_gamma   90.00
#
_symmetry.space_group_name_H-M   'P 1'
#
loop_
_entity.id
_entity.type
_entity.pdbx_description
1 polymer ?
#
loop_
_entity_poly.entity_id
_entity_poly.type
_entity_poly.pdbx_seq_one_letter_code
_entity_poly.pdbx_strand_id
1 'polypeptide(L)'
;MINIINEYLNVYNVYTNANCENIRSDNIQEWFNEFSYFEQVVTNYSFHPIDIKEQNNYNIIIENESYCKLCKKSIIYRQNDQINFKLCKNCYIITTDLIESSLTKKPIQIIYLLWWDANSQCMICKLDLMFISDCQKICSFCYLIYIGCRYCLTTNIIFGITNKSQCKICERTSEISINIDFDNINSENIDIEKFLISTRSNNKNNSKIADYINNKNYDNPLDIYNFIENNLKNTQIMRWIPYSQIKNLEKIAEGGFGIVYKATLLDGSKYKHDDFLSIRNKNKLVAIKKFLNIQDISNDFLNEACHIL
;
A
#
# COMPACT_ATOMS: atom_id res chain seq x y z
N MET A 1 28.64 -35.39 27.90
CA MET A 1 27.48 -35.65 28.78
C MET A 1 26.53 -34.47 28.56
N ILE A 2 25.54 -34.58 27.67
CA ILE A 2 24.30 -35.38 27.74
C ILE A 2 23.29 -34.76 28.73
N ASN A 3 22.27 -34.13 28.13
CA ASN A 3 20.83 -34.01 28.45
C ASN A 3 20.32 -34.00 29.91
N ILE A 4 19.35 -33.10 30.14
CA ILE A 4 17.97 -33.33 30.67
C ILE A 4 17.25 -31.95 30.70
N ILE A 5 15.95 -31.70 30.46
CA ILE A 5 14.84 -32.21 29.60
C ILE A 5 14.07 -30.89 29.25
N ASN A 6 13.53 -30.57 28.06
CA ASN A 6 12.82 -31.28 26.97
C ASN A 6 11.33 -31.63 27.21
N GLU A 7 10.54 -30.66 27.68
CA GLU A 7 9.06 -30.60 27.69
C GLU A 7 8.68 -29.10 27.61
N TYR A 8 7.91 -28.55 26.66
CA TYR A 8 7.08 -29.13 25.60
C TYR A 8 7.51 -28.63 24.21
N LEU A 9 7.91 -29.55 23.33
CA LEU A 9 7.98 -29.33 21.89
C LEU A 9 6.63 -29.69 21.27
N ASN A 10 5.90 -28.69 20.77
CA ASN A 10 4.84 -28.90 19.77
C ASN A 10 5.10 -27.97 18.58
N VAL A 11 6.06 -28.38 17.75
CA VAL A 11 6.19 -27.89 16.38
C VAL A 11 5.02 -28.47 15.58
N TYR A 12 4.19 -27.64 14.94
CA TYR A 12 3.63 -27.98 13.64
C TYR A 12 3.47 -26.77 12.73
N ASN A 13 3.86 -26.99 11.47
CA ASN A 13 3.90 -25.99 10.41
C ASN A 13 2.50 -25.53 10.01
N VAL A 14 2.32 -24.22 9.81
CA VAL A 14 1.23 -23.72 8.96
C VAL A 14 1.64 -23.95 7.51
N TYR A 15 1.33 -25.12 6.97
CA TYR A 15 1.46 -25.38 5.54
C TYR A 15 0.36 -24.63 4.77
N THR A 16 0.78 -23.61 4.04
CA THR A 16 -0.04 -22.96 3.00
C THR A 16 -0.13 -23.85 1.76
N ASN A 17 -1.20 -24.65 1.65
CA ASN A 17 -1.68 -25.19 0.37
C ASN A 17 -2.94 -24.37 -0.03
N ALA A 18 -3.07 -23.78 -1.22
CA ALA A 18 -2.20 -23.74 -2.40
C ALA A 18 -2.46 -22.41 -3.17
N ASN A 19 -1.69 -21.92 -4.15
CA ASN A 19 -0.55 -22.46 -4.90
C ASN A 19 0.62 -21.46 -4.85
N CYS A 20 1.79 -21.88 -4.35
CA CYS A 20 3.06 -21.16 -4.52
C CYS A 20 4.02 -22.02 -5.34
N GLU A 21 3.70 -22.28 -6.60
CA GLU A 21 4.67 -22.86 -7.53
C GLU A 21 5.73 -21.81 -7.88
N ASN A 22 6.99 -22.14 -7.60
CA ASN A 22 8.21 -21.43 -8.02
C ASN A 22 8.60 -20.14 -7.28
N ILE A 23 8.81 -20.22 -5.96
CA ILE A 23 9.95 -19.52 -5.34
C ILE A 23 10.85 -20.54 -4.66
N ARG A 24 11.88 -20.97 -5.38
CA ARG A 24 12.99 -21.77 -4.87
C ARG A 24 14.06 -20.80 -4.36
N SER A 25 14.20 -20.69 -3.05
CA SER A 25 15.27 -19.93 -2.38
C SER A 25 15.69 -20.72 -1.15
N ASP A 26 16.85 -21.37 -1.24
CA ASP A 26 17.22 -22.47 -0.34
C ASP A 26 17.75 -22.02 1.04
N ASN A 27 17.64 -20.73 1.40
CA ASN A 27 18.20 -20.15 2.64
C ASN A 27 17.14 -19.65 3.66
N ILE A 28 16.02 -20.36 3.80
CA ILE A 28 15.03 -20.09 4.88
C ILE A 28 15.64 -20.32 6.29
N GLN A 29 16.73 -21.10 6.39
CA GLN A 29 17.34 -21.49 7.67
C GLN A 29 18.05 -20.36 8.45
N GLU A 30 18.36 -19.21 7.83
CA GLU A 30 18.94 -18.06 8.56
C GLU A 30 17.90 -17.20 9.29
N TRP A 31 16.60 -17.29 8.94
CA TRP A 31 15.54 -16.49 9.60
C TRP A 31 15.15 -16.97 11.00
N PHE A 32 15.50 -18.20 11.39
CA PHE A 32 14.92 -18.85 12.58
C PHE A 32 15.75 -18.76 13.87
N ASN A 33 16.96 -18.18 13.85
CA ASN A 33 17.88 -18.24 14.99
C ASN A 33 17.90 -17.02 15.94
N GLU A 34 17.18 -15.92 15.67
CA GLU A 34 17.23 -14.71 16.53
C GLU A 34 15.89 -14.08 16.95
N PHE A 35 14.73 -14.60 16.56
CA PHE A 35 13.44 -13.93 16.83
C PHE A 35 12.58 -14.59 17.93
N SER A 36 12.59 -13.98 19.11
CA SER A 36 11.49 -14.07 20.06
C SER A 36 10.23 -13.39 19.48
N TYR A 37 9.22 -14.19 19.15
CA TYR A 37 7.83 -13.85 18.80
C TYR A 37 7.50 -12.36 18.58
N PHE A 38 7.24 -11.96 17.33
CA PHE A 38 6.69 -10.65 17.01
C PHE A 38 5.25 -10.52 17.49
N GLU A 39 5.04 -9.78 18.58
CA GLU A 39 3.82 -9.92 19.37
C GLU A 39 2.58 -9.16 18.88
N GLN A 40 2.66 -8.31 17.85
CA GLN A 40 1.46 -7.68 17.26
C GLN A 40 1.69 -7.23 15.81
N VAL A 41 1.29 -8.14 14.91
CA VAL A 41 1.47 -8.02 13.47
C VAL A 41 0.11 -8.13 12.79
N VAL A 42 -0.31 -7.07 12.09
CA VAL A 42 -1.55 -7.06 11.30
C VAL A 42 -1.24 -7.62 9.92
N THR A 43 -1.94 -8.69 9.54
CA THR A 43 -1.77 -9.40 8.27
C THR A 43 -3.05 -9.30 7.42
N ASN A 44 -3.06 -9.87 6.22
CA ASN A 44 -4.29 -9.98 5.42
C ASN A 44 -5.41 -10.73 6.15
N TYR A 45 -5.09 -11.72 6.98
CA TYR A 45 -6.07 -12.48 7.74
C TYR A 45 -6.78 -11.65 8.82
N SER A 46 -6.18 -10.55 9.29
CA SER A 46 -6.76 -9.65 10.30
C SER A 46 -8.04 -8.93 9.84
N PHE A 47 -8.40 -9.04 8.56
CA PHE A 47 -9.62 -8.47 7.96
C PHE A 47 -10.70 -9.51 7.62
N HIS A 48 -10.45 -10.80 7.87
CA HIS A 48 -11.38 -11.89 7.58
C HIS A 48 -11.96 -12.49 8.88
N PRO A 49 -13.29 -12.53 9.05
CA PRO A 49 -13.91 -13.23 10.17
C PRO A 49 -13.61 -14.73 10.12
N ILE A 50 -13.32 -15.35 11.26
CA ILE A 50 -13.07 -16.79 11.36
C ILE A 50 -14.42 -17.49 11.61
N ASP A 51 -14.80 -18.45 10.76
CA ASP A 51 -15.99 -19.29 10.96
C ASP A 51 -15.73 -20.31 12.08
N ILE A 52 -16.64 -20.38 13.04
CA ILE A 52 -16.59 -21.31 14.17
C ILE A 52 -16.50 -22.79 13.73
N LYS A 53 -16.96 -23.14 12.52
CA LYS A 53 -16.88 -24.52 12.00
C LYS A 53 -15.48 -24.97 11.59
N GLU A 54 -14.53 -24.05 11.45
CA GLU A 54 -13.11 -24.35 11.14
C GLU A 54 -12.23 -24.47 12.40
N GLN A 55 -12.84 -24.46 13.60
CA GLN A 55 -12.19 -24.30 14.90
C GLN A 55 -10.98 -25.20 15.21
N ASN A 56 -10.90 -26.40 14.64
CA ASN A 56 -9.86 -27.39 15.01
C ASN A 56 -8.42 -26.89 14.79
N ASN A 57 -8.19 -25.91 13.91
CA ASN A 57 -6.87 -25.29 13.70
C ASN A 57 -6.70 -23.91 14.37
N TYR A 58 -7.76 -23.27 14.87
CA TYR A 58 -7.75 -21.85 15.28
C TYR A 58 -7.81 -21.61 16.79
N ASN A 59 -8.08 -22.63 17.60
CA ASN A 59 -8.20 -22.48 19.06
C ASN A 59 -6.96 -21.85 19.74
N ILE A 60 -5.76 -22.15 19.25
CA ILE A 60 -4.48 -21.63 19.79
C ILE A 60 -4.32 -20.12 19.57
N ILE A 61 -4.87 -19.56 18.48
CA ILE A 61 -4.84 -18.11 18.20
C ILE A 61 -5.81 -17.38 19.14
N ILE A 62 -6.99 -17.97 19.38
CA ILE A 62 -8.02 -17.43 20.27
C ILE A 62 -7.51 -17.38 21.72
N GLU A 63 -6.75 -18.37 22.18
CA GLU A 63 -6.17 -18.37 23.54
C GLU A 63 -5.07 -17.32 23.72
N ASN A 64 -4.15 -17.17 22.75
CA ASN A 64 -2.98 -16.29 22.91
C ASN A 64 -3.23 -14.81 22.53
N GLU A 65 -4.20 -14.52 21.65
CA GLU A 65 -4.47 -13.16 21.17
C GLU A 65 -5.84 -12.59 21.60
N SER A 66 -6.55 -13.25 22.51
CA SER A 66 -7.85 -12.77 23.01
C SER A 66 -7.80 -11.45 23.78
N TYR A 67 -6.63 -11.00 24.24
CA TYR A 67 -6.48 -9.81 25.09
C TYR A 67 -5.48 -8.79 24.54
N CYS A 68 -5.83 -7.50 24.68
CA CYS A 68 -4.95 -6.38 24.44
C CYS A 68 -3.68 -6.51 25.29
N LYS A 69 -2.51 -6.53 24.67
CA LYS A 69 -1.25 -6.76 25.37
C LYS A 69 -0.90 -5.65 26.37
N LEU A 70 -1.31 -4.42 26.06
CA LEU A 70 -1.04 -3.22 26.87
C LEU A 70 -2.02 -3.00 28.04
N CYS A 71 -3.32 -3.33 27.90
CA CYS A 71 -4.32 -3.09 28.95
C CYS A 71 -5.09 -4.33 29.43
N LYS A 72 -4.76 -5.52 28.91
CA LYS A 72 -5.35 -6.83 29.22
C LYS A 72 -6.88 -6.93 29.06
N LYS A 73 -7.53 -5.97 28.40
CA LYS A 73 -8.96 -6.04 28.01
C LYS A 73 -9.13 -6.95 26.80
N SER A 74 -10.24 -7.68 26.70
CA SER A 74 -10.52 -8.52 25.53
C SER A 74 -10.53 -7.69 24.24
N ILE A 75 -9.96 -8.26 23.18
CA ILE A 75 -9.92 -7.71 21.81
C ILE A 75 -10.65 -8.60 20.79
N ILE A 76 -11.22 -9.71 21.24
CA ILE A 76 -12.08 -10.58 20.44
C ILE A 76 -13.55 -10.35 20.81
N TYR A 77 -14.42 -10.33 19.80
CA TYR A 77 -15.87 -10.36 19.96
C TYR A 77 -16.52 -11.37 19.00
N ARG A 78 -17.72 -11.84 19.33
CA ARG A 78 -18.48 -12.79 18.51
C ARG A 78 -19.67 -12.08 17.85
N GLN A 79 -19.93 -12.42 16.60
CA GLN A 79 -21.09 -11.94 15.84
C GLN A 79 -21.48 -13.02 14.83
N ASN A 80 -22.75 -13.44 14.82
CA ASN A 80 -23.32 -14.40 13.86
C ASN A 80 -22.44 -15.66 13.62
N ASP A 81 -22.06 -16.34 14.71
CA ASP A 81 -21.17 -17.52 14.71
C ASP A 81 -19.78 -17.32 14.09
N GLN A 82 -19.33 -16.06 13.97
CA GLN A 82 -17.97 -15.70 13.58
C GLN A 82 -17.21 -15.05 14.73
N ILE A 83 -15.90 -15.30 14.76
CA ILE A 83 -14.95 -14.68 15.69
C ILE A 83 -14.28 -13.51 14.97
N ASN A 84 -14.44 -12.31 15.53
CA ASN A 84 -13.91 -11.07 14.98
C ASN A 84 -12.84 -10.46 15.91
N PHE A 85 -11.83 -9.85 15.30
CA PHE A 85 -10.70 -9.23 15.99
C PHE A 85 -10.76 -7.70 15.93
N LYS A 86 -10.45 -7.04 17.05
CA LYS A 86 -10.51 -5.59 17.19
C LYS A 86 -9.34 -5.05 17.99
N LEU A 87 -8.49 -4.22 17.40
CA LEU A 87 -7.44 -3.55 18.16
C LEU A 87 -8.06 -2.66 19.26
N CYS A 88 -7.40 -2.61 20.43
CA CYS A 88 -7.86 -1.78 21.53
C CYS A 88 -7.57 -0.29 21.25
N LYS A 89 -8.61 0.51 20.96
CA LYS A 89 -8.48 1.92 20.56
C LYS A 89 -7.72 2.84 21.55
N ASN A 90 -7.68 2.48 22.83
CA ASN A 90 -6.94 3.23 23.85
C ASN A 90 -5.43 2.90 23.88
N CYS A 91 -5.03 1.81 23.23
CA CYS A 91 -3.67 1.27 23.27
C CYS A 91 -2.98 1.37 21.89
N TYR A 92 -3.72 1.04 20.84
CA TYR A 92 -3.28 1.14 19.44
C TYR A 92 -3.83 2.43 18.83
N ILE A 93 -3.40 3.54 19.40
CA ILE A 93 -3.78 4.88 18.95
C ILE A 93 -3.20 5.11 17.56
N ILE A 94 -3.99 5.70 16.66
CA ILE A 94 -3.50 6.19 15.37
C ILE A 94 -3.22 7.68 15.55
N THR A 95 -2.07 8.15 15.06
CA THR A 95 -1.77 9.59 14.95
C THR A 95 -1.37 9.94 13.53
N THR A 96 -1.35 11.22 13.20
CA THR A 96 -1.17 11.70 11.82
C THR A 96 -0.48 13.06 11.83
N ASP A 97 0.45 13.30 10.91
CA ASP A 97 1.18 14.57 10.77
C ASP A 97 1.39 14.90 9.27
N LEU A 98 1.93 16.09 8.99
CA LEU A 98 2.42 16.47 7.67
C LEU A 98 3.95 16.51 7.67
N ILE A 99 4.58 15.98 6.63
CA ILE A 99 6.03 16.03 6.41
C ILE A 99 6.35 16.59 5.03
N GLU A 100 7.58 17.09 4.83
CA GLU A 100 8.03 17.58 3.51
C GLU A 100 8.27 16.41 2.53
N SER A 101 7.69 16.49 1.33
CA SER A 101 8.04 15.59 0.23
C SER A 101 9.44 15.90 -0.31
N SER A 102 10.28 14.87 -0.37
CA SER A 102 11.63 14.97 -0.96
C SER A 102 11.63 15.47 -2.42
N LEU A 103 10.61 15.11 -3.20
CA LEU A 103 10.50 15.40 -4.64
C LEU A 103 9.84 16.76 -4.93
N THR A 104 8.74 17.07 -4.24
CA THR A 104 7.89 18.24 -4.57
C THR A 104 8.07 19.43 -3.62
N LYS A 105 8.74 19.23 -2.47
CA LYS A 105 8.85 20.22 -1.37
C LYS A 105 7.51 20.70 -0.79
N LYS A 106 6.41 20.03 -1.13
CA LYS A 106 5.07 20.25 -0.58
C LYS A 106 4.83 19.34 0.63
N PRO A 107 3.94 19.72 1.56
CA PRO A 107 3.53 18.84 2.65
C PRO A 107 2.78 17.61 2.11
N ILE A 108 3.12 16.44 2.65
CA ILE A 108 2.45 15.15 2.38
C ILE A 108 2.01 14.51 3.70
N GLN A 109 0.93 13.73 3.65
CA GLN A 109 0.36 13.09 4.84
C GLN A 109 1.23 11.90 5.28
N ILE A 110 1.50 11.82 6.57
CA ILE A 110 2.00 10.62 7.24
C ILE A 110 1.03 10.17 8.33
N ILE A 111 0.77 8.88 8.40
CA ILE A 111 -0.02 8.21 9.44
C ILE A 111 0.93 7.32 10.24
N TYR A 112 0.80 7.32 11.56
CA TYR A 112 1.55 6.47 12.48
C TYR A 112 0.60 5.43 13.10
N LEU A 113 0.88 4.16 12.82
CA LEU A 113 0.21 3.01 13.40
C LEU A 113 1.05 2.45 14.55
N LEU A 114 0.45 2.29 15.73
CA LEU A 114 1.10 1.69 16.90
C LEU A 114 1.12 0.14 16.85
N TRP A 115 1.17 -0.44 15.66
CA TRP A 115 1.32 -1.86 15.38
C TRP A 115 2.12 -2.06 14.09
N TRP A 116 2.59 -3.28 13.85
CA TRP A 116 3.33 -3.63 12.65
C TRP A 116 2.37 -4.08 11.55
N ASP A 117 2.34 -3.36 10.44
CA ASP A 117 1.60 -3.74 9.24
C ASP A 117 2.45 -4.70 8.38
N ALA A 118 2.08 -5.98 8.38
CA ALA A 118 2.65 -7.02 7.50
C ALA A 118 1.73 -7.37 6.32
N ASN A 119 0.74 -6.53 5.99
CA ASN A 119 -0.08 -6.74 4.80
C ASN A 119 0.79 -6.64 3.53
N SER A 120 0.72 -7.61 2.62
CA SER A 120 1.44 -7.59 1.34
C SER A 120 0.78 -6.70 0.29
N GLN A 121 -0.43 -6.20 0.51
CA GLN A 121 -1.25 -5.45 -0.45
C GLN A 121 -1.43 -3.99 -0.04
N CYS A 122 -1.52 -3.11 -1.03
CA CYS A 122 -1.81 -1.69 -0.82
C CYS A 122 -3.23 -1.50 -0.30
N MET A 123 -3.40 -0.74 0.77
CA MET A 123 -4.72 -0.51 1.36
C MET A 123 -5.72 0.18 0.43
N ILE A 124 -5.24 0.98 -0.53
CA ILE A 124 -6.07 1.73 -1.49
C ILE A 124 -6.44 0.87 -2.70
N CYS A 125 -5.46 0.39 -3.48
CA CYS A 125 -5.70 -0.29 -4.76
C CYS A 125 -5.66 -1.82 -4.71
N LYS A 126 -5.37 -2.41 -3.54
CA LYS A 126 -5.20 -3.86 -3.31
C LYS A 126 -4.14 -4.58 -4.16
N LEU A 127 -3.38 -3.86 -4.97
CA LEU A 127 -2.20 -4.39 -5.67
C LEU A 127 -1.11 -4.75 -4.67
N ASP A 128 -0.32 -5.78 -4.99
CA ASP A 128 0.81 -6.20 -4.18
C ASP A 128 1.87 -5.09 -4.05
N LEU A 129 2.45 -4.98 -2.86
CA LEU A 129 3.47 -4.02 -2.50
C LEU A 129 4.85 -4.54 -2.91
N MET A 130 5.67 -3.66 -3.46
CA MET A 130 7.07 -3.93 -3.72
C MET A 130 7.86 -3.77 -2.42
N PHE A 131 8.55 -4.82 -1.97
CA PHE A 131 9.40 -4.76 -0.78
C PHE A 131 10.79 -4.24 -1.16
N ILE A 132 11.23 -3.20 -0.45
CA ILE A 132 12.58 -2.60 -0.57
C ILE A 132 13.51 -3.25 0.47
N SER A 133 12.96 -3.60 1.63
CA SER A 133 13.61 -4.39 2.68
C SER A 133 12.54 -5.01 3.60
N ASP A 134 12.91 -5.88 4.55
CA ASP A 134 11.94 -6.51 5.48
C ASP A 134 11.16 -5.49 6.34
N CYS A 135 11.58 -4.21 6.39
CA CYS A 135 10.86 -3.14 7.08
C CYS A 135 10.37 -2.01 6.16
N GLN A 136 10.54 -2.10 4.84
CA GLN A 136 10.12 -1.06 3.89
C GLN A 136 9.42 -1.67 2.67
N LYS A 137 8.20 -1.23 2.40
CA LYS A 137 7.39 -1.68 1.27
C LYS A 137 6.62 -0.51 0.64
N ILE A 138 6.43 -0.53 -0.67
CA ILE A 138 5.86 0.58 -1.43
C ILE A 138 4.79 0.11 -2.43
N CYS A 139 3.69 0.87 -2.53
CA CYS A 139 2.79 0.79 -3.67
C CYS A 139 3.25 1.78 -4.74
N SER A 140 3.86 1.28 -5.83
CA SER A 140 4.27 2.11 -6.97
C SER A 140 3.09 2.79 -7.67
N PHE A 141 1.89 2.18 -7.64
CA PHE A 141 0.70 2.74 -8.27
C PHE A 141 0.08 3.90 -7.49
N CYS A 142 0.06 3.82 -6.15
CA CYS A 142 -0.51 4.85 -5.27
C CYS A 142 0.53 5.81 -4.67
N TYR A 143 1.83 5.56 -4.87
CA TYR A 143 2.94 6.17 -4.12
C TYR A 143 2.74 6.13 -2.60
N LEU A 144 2.34 4.96 -2.09
CA LEU A 144 2.16 4.71 -0.66
C LEU A 144 3.38 4.00 -0.10
N ILE A 145 4.14 4.66 0.79
CA ILE A 145 5.32 4.07 1.44
C ILE A 145 4.95 3.61 2.84
N TYR A 146 5.29 2.37 3.19
CA TYR A 146 5.12 1.80 4.53
C TYR A 146 6.50 1.51 5.13
N ILE A 147 6.75 1.98 6.34
CA ILE A 147 8.04 1.88 7.02
C ILE A 147 7.82 1.36 8.44
N GLY A 148 8.29 0.14 8.70
CA GLY A 148 8.24 -0.50 9.99
C GLY A 148 9.44 -0.15 10.87
N CYS A 149 9.20 0.18 12.15
CA CYS A 149 10.26 0.28 13.14
C CYS A 149 10.43 -1.06 13.87
N ARG A 150 11.50 -1.81 13.58
CA ARG A 150 11.75 -3.15 14.17
C ARG A 150 11.87 -3.12 15.71
N TYR A 151 12.27 -1.98 16.29
CA TYR A 151 12.40 -1.79 17.74
C TYR A 151 11.09 -1.52 18.47
N CYS A 152 10.13 -0.88 17.80
CA CYS A 152 8.86 -0.47 18.41
C CYS A 152 7.65 -1.24 17.91
N LEU A 153 7.83 -2.07 16.87
CA LEU A 153 6.77 -2.78 16.17
C LEU A 153 5.63 -1.85 15.72
N THR A 154 6.00 -0.68 15.19
CA THR A 154 5.08 0.34 14.65
C THR A 154 5.28 0.49 13.15
N THR A 155 4.26 0.96 12.42
CA THR A 155 4.37 1.30 11.00
C THR A 155 4.00 2.75 10.72
N ASN A 156 4.87 3.46 10.00
CA ASN A 156 4.57 4.74 9.38
C ASN A 156 4.06 4.51 7.96
N ILE A 157 2.94 5.13 7.58
CA ILE A 157 2.39 5.10 6.21
C ILE A 157 2.43 6.51 5.63
N ILE A 158 2.98 6.67 4.43
CA ILE A 158 3.25 7.97 3.83
C ILE A 158 2.56 8.08 2.47
N PHE A 159 1.79 9.15 2.28
CA PHE A 159 1.00 9.43 1.09
C PHE A 159 1.79 10.34 0.14
N GLY A 160 2.80 9.78 -0.51
CA GLY A 160 3.72 10.47 -1.41
C GLY A 160 5.18 10.04 -1.22
N ILE A 161 6.09 10.80 -1.82
CA ILE A 161 7.52 10.47 -1.88
C ILE A 161 8.34 11.29 -0.88
N THR A 162 9.07 10.59 0.00
CA THR A 162 10.10 11.10 0.91
C THR A 162 11.30 10.14 0.93
N ASN A 163 12.50 10.66 1.21
CA ASN A 163 13.74 9.89 1.35
C ASN A 163 14.05 9.50 2.81
N LYS A 164 13.24 9.94 3.78
CA LYS A 164 13.38 9.58 5.19
C LYS A 164 12.04 9.58 5.92
N SER A 165 11.96 8.82 7.00
CA SER A 165 10.88 8.87 7.99
C SER A 165 11.41 8.61 9.39
N GLN A 166 10.73 9.13 10.41
CA GLN A 166 11.13 9.00 11.81
C GLN A 166 10.08 8.21 12.59
N CYS A 167 10.48 7.20 13.36
CA CYS A 167 9.56 6.45 14.21
C CYS A 167 8.97 7.38 15.29
N LYS A 168 7.63 7.38 15.44
CA LYS A 168 6.92 8.23 16.42
C LYS A 168 7.20 7.86 17.88
N ILE A 169 7.62 6.62 18.18
CA ILE A 169 7.95 6.17 19.54
C ILE A 169 9.42 6.42 19.88
N CYS A 170 10.36 5.82 19.14
CA CYS A 170 11.78 5.84 19.51
C CYS A 170 12.62 6.87 18.77
N GLU A 171 11.99 7.76 17.99
CA GLU A 171 12.62 8.86 17.26
C GLU A 171 13.74 8.46 16.27
N ARG A 172 13.93 7.16 16.01
CA ARG A 172 14.91 6.66 15.06
C ARG A 172 14.50 7.01 13.63
N THR A 173 15.38 7.70 12.92
CA THR A 173 15.24 7.97 11.48
C THR A 173 15.56 6.71 10.69
N SER A 174 14.67 6.34 9.78
CA SER A 174 14.93 5.38 8.70
C SER A 174 15.15 6.16 7.42
N GLU A 175 16.31 5.99 6.81
CA GLU A 175 16.51 6.40 5.41
C GLU A 175 15.75 5.45 4.49
N ILE A 176 15.23 6.00 3.41
CA ILE A 176 14.45 5.27 2.42
C ILE A 176 15.23 5.40 1.12
N SER A 177 16.09 4.42 0.86
CA SER A 177 16.73 4.24 -0.43
C SER A 177 15.68 3.72 -1.42
N ILE A 178 14.79 4.59 -1.87
CA ILE A 178 13.94 4.28 -3.01
C ILE A 178 14.82 4.35 -4.26
N ASN A 179 15.59 3.28 -4.50
CA ASN A 179 15.77 2.80 -5.86
C ASN A 179 14.38 2.42 -6.35
N ILE A 180 13.63 3.42 -6.82
CA ILE A 180 12.50 3.14 -7.66
C ILE A 180 13.15 2.69 -8.96
N ASP A 181 13.15 1.38 -9.22
CA ASP A 181 13.35 0.85 -10.55
C ASP A 181 12.21 1.38 -11.42
N PHE A 182 12.42 2.60 -11.89
CA PHE A 182 11.51 3.39 -12.70
C PHE A 182 11.45 2.86 -14.13
N ASP A 183 11.86 1.62 -14.41
CA ASP A 183 11.69 0.89 -15.68
C ASP A 183 10.26 0.97 -16.25
N ASN A 184 9.26 1.33 -15.44
CA ASN A 184 7.87 1.51 -15.86
C ASN A 184 7.25 2.89 -15.54
N ILE A 185 8.02 3.86 -15.00
CA ILE A 185 7.59 5.26 -14.79
C ILE A 185 8.51 6.26 -15.51
N ASN A 186 9.72 5.85 -15.92
CA ASN A 186 10.68 6.64 -16.70
C ASN A 186 10.03 7.15 -17.99
N SER A 187 9.47 8.34 -17.85
CA SER A 187 9.47 9.38 -18.87
C SER A 187 10.86 10.05 -18.98
N GLU A 188 11.80 9.65 -18.12
CA GLU A 188 13.09 10.31 -17.86
C GLU A 188 12.93 11.79 -17.45
N ASN A 189 11.73 12.16 -17.01
CA ASN A 189 11.31 13.53 -16.76
C ASN A 189 10.68 13.67 -15.36
N ILE A 190 11.45 14.27 -14.46
CA ILE A 190 11.10 14.50 -13.06
C ILE A 190 9.84 15.37 -12.87
N ASP A 191 9.49 16.22 -13.84
CA ASP A 191 8.31 17.09 -13.75
C ASP A 191 7.02 16.35 -14.11
N ILE A 192 7.09 15.35 -14.99
CA ILE A 192 5.99 14.39 -15.23
C ILE A 192 5.74 13.56 -13.96
N GLU A 193 6.79 13.13 -13.26
CA GLU A 193 6.64 12.42 -11.98
C GLU A 193 5.98 13.30 -10.91
N LYS A 194 6.49 14.52 -10.70
CA LYS A 194 5.87 15.51 -9.79
C LYS A 194 4.40 15.73 -10.12
N PHE A 195 4.04 15.84 -11.40
CA PHE A 195 2.66 16.00 -11.84
C PHE A 195 1.81 14.77 -11.51
N LEU A 196 2.26 13.56 -11.89
CA LEU A 196 1.56 12.30 -11.62
C LEU A 196 1.36 12.03 -10.13
N ILE A 197 2.27 12.50 -9.27
CA ILE A 197 2.11 12.48 -7.82
C ILE A 197 1.07 13.53 -7.39
N SER A 198 1.14 14.76 -7.92
CA SER A 198 0.19 15.82 -7.58
C SER A 198 -1.27 15.49 -7.92
N THR A 199 -1.52 14.74 -9.00
CA THR A 199 -2.87 14.28 -9.36
C THR A 199 -3.38 13.16 -8.45
N ARG A 200 -2.48 12.39 -7.80
CA ARG A 200 -2.82 11.34 -6.83
C ARG A 200 -3.03 11.90 -5.42
N SER A 201 -2.25 12.92 -5.05
CA SER A 201 -2.34 13.62 -3.77
C SER A 201 -3.59 14.52 -3.69
N ASN A 202 -4.77 13.90 -3.66
CA ASN A 202 -6.04 14.61 -3.47
C ASN A 202 -6.12 15.14 -2.03
N ASN A 203 -5.61 16.35 -1.82
CA ASN A 203 -5.54 17.03 -0.52
C ASN A 203 -6.89 17.06 0.22
N LYS A 204 -8.02 17.11 -0.49
CA LYS A 204 -9.37 17.09 0.09
C LYS A 204 -9.74 15.74 0.73
N ASN A 205 -9.12 14.64 0.30
CA ASN A 205 -9.30 13.34 0.94
C ASN A 205 -8.27 13.12 2.05
N ASN A 206 -7.04 13.64 1.91
CA ASN A 206 -6.05 13.64 3.00
C ASN A 206 -6.59 14.37 4.24
N SER A 207 -7.25 15.52 4.06
CA SER A 207 -7.87 16.24 5.19
C SER A 207 -8.94 15.40 5.89
N LYS A 208 -9.84 14.73 5.16
CA LYS A 208 -10.83 13.81 5.76
C LYS A 208 -10.19 12.68 6.57
N ILE A 209 -9.06 12.14 6.10
CA ILE A 209 -8.32 11.08 6.81
C ILE A 209 -7.73 11.65 8.10
N ALA A 210 -7.14 12.85 8.04
CA ALA A 210 -6.66 13.54 9.24
C ALA A 210 -7.80 13.83 10.23
N ASP A 211 -8.94 14.34 9.76
CA ASP A 211 -10.13 14.61 10.56
C ASP A 211 -10.68 13.34 11.22
N TYR A 212 -10.74 12.22 10.48
CA TYR A 212 -11.19 10.94 11.00
C TYR A 212 -10.29 10.41 12.13
N ILE A 213 -8.97 10.52 11.96
CA ILE A 213 -7.98 10.13 12.97
C ILE A 213 -8.05 11.05 14.20
N ASN A 214 -8.04 12.37 13.99
CA ASN A 214 -7.99 13.37 15.05
C ASN A 214 -9.25 13.38 15.92
N ASN A 215 -10.43 13.23 15.31
CA ASN A 215 -11.69 13.09 16.03
C ASN A 215 -11.86 11.72 16.72
N LYS A 216 -10.95 10.77 16.47
CA LYS A 216 -11.00 9.37 16.96
C LYS A 216 -12.31 8.69 16.58
N ASN A 217 -12.78 8.91 15.35
CA ASN A 217 -14.04 8.38 14.81
C ASN A 217 -13.96 6.88 14.42
N TYR A 218 -13.12 6.12 15.12
CA TYR A 218 -12.94 4.69 14.94
C TYR A 218 -13.17 3.98 16.27
N ASP A 219 -13.91 2.87 16.21
CA ASP A 219 -14.09 2.03 17.39
C ASP A 219 -13.00 0.95 17.42
N ASN A 220 -12.64 0.40 16.27
CA ASN A 220 -11.50 -0.46 16.05
C ASN A 220 -10.44 0.32 15.24
N PRO A 221 -9.18 0.46 15.69
CA PRO A 221 -8.10 1.05 14.89
C PRO A 221 -7.93 0.43 13.49
N LEU A 222 -8.33 -0.84 13.27
CA LEU A 222 -8.31 -1.44 11.94
C LEU A 222 -9.36 -0.83 10.98
N ASP A 223 -10.36 -0.10 11.48
CA ASP A 223 -11.37 0.59 10.65
C ASP A 223 -10.72 1.62 9.71
N ILE A 224 -9.51 2.10 10.05
CA ILE A 224 -8.74 3.06 9.24
C ILE A 224 -8.48 2.56 7.81
N TYR A 225 -8.24 1.25 7.63
CA TYR A 225 -7.95 0.66 6.32
C TYR A 225 -9.19 0.77 5.40
N ASN A 226 -10.37 0.44 5.95
CA ASN A 226 -11.65 0.55 5.25
C ASN A 226 -12.03 2.02 5.00
N PHE A 227 -11.75 2.93 5.95
CA PHE A 227 -12.00 4.35 5.78
C PHE A 227 -11.13 4.96 4.66
N ILE A 228 -9.84 4.63 4.64
CA ILE A 228 -8.89 5.10 3.61
C ILE A 228 -9.29 4.53 2.24
N GLU A 229 -9.59 3.23 2.16
CA GLU A 229 -10.06 2.61 0.91
C GLU A 229 -11.30 3.35 0.39
N ASN A 230 -12.37 3.45 1.19
CA ASN A 230 -13.63 4.06 0.73
C ASN A 230 -13.49 5.54 0.34
N ASN A 231 -12.53 6.28 0.90
CA ASN A 231 -12.30 7.68 0.54
C ASN A 231 -11.31 7.88 -0.63
N LEU A 232 -10.43 6.92 -0.93
CA LEU A 232 -9.39 7.05 -1.96
C LEU A 232 -9.55 6.12 -3.17
N LYS A 233 -10.31 5.03 -3.08
CA LYS A 233 -10.51 4.05 -4.18
C LYS A 233 -11.11 4.65 -5.45
N ASN A 234 -11.88 5.73 -5.32
CA ASN A 234 -12.54 6.43 -6.42
C ASN A 234 -11.81 7.71 -6.88
N THR A 235 -10.56 7.96 -6.49
CA THR A 235 -9.79 9.05 -7.10
C THR A 235 -9.29 8.62 -8.48
N GLN A 236 -9.50 9.48 -9.49
CA GLN A 236 -9.12 9.19 -10.86
C GLN A 236 -7.60 9.38 -11.02
N ILE A 237 -6.88 8.26 -11.00
CA ILE A 237 -5.41 8.24 -11.00
C ILE A 237 -4.89 8.32 -12.43
N MET A 238 -4.23 9.42 -12.79
CA MET A 238 -3.47 9.50 -14.05
C MET A 238 -2.29 8.51 -14.05
N ARG A 239 -2.04 7.84 -15.18
CA ARG A 239 -0.94 6.88 -15.32
C ARG A 239 -0.06 7.23 -16.52
N TRP A 240 1.26 7.10 -16.36
CA TRP A 240 2.18 7.08 -17.50
C TRP A 240 1.89 5.86 -18.38
N ILE A 241 2.06 6.04 -19.69
CA ILE A 241 1.99 4.96 -20.69
C ILE A 241 3.26 5.06 -21.53
N PRO A 242 4.20 4.10 -21.42
CA PRO A 242 5.40 4.08 -22.25
C PRO A 242 5.05 4.02 -23.74
N TYR A 243 5.77 4.80 -24.56
CA TYR A 243 5.51 4.89 -26.00
C TYR A 243 5.61 3.53 -26.72
N SER A 244 6.42 2.60 -26.19
CA SER A 244 6.53 1.22 -26.67
C SER A 244 5.22 0.41 -26.63
N GLN A 245 4.28 0.76 -25.74
CA GLN A 245 2.94 0.16 -25.64
C GLN A 245 1.97 0.69 -26.70
N ILE A 246 2.32 1.77 -27.42
CA ILE A 246 1.47 2.39 -28.42
C ILE A 246 1.83 1.84 -29.81
N LYS A 247 0.83 1.40 -30.58
CA LYS A 247 0.94 0.91 -31.97
C LYS A 247 -0.10 1.58 -32.86
N ASN A 248 0.09 1.46 -34.18
CA ASN A 248 -0.88 1.90 -35.20
C ASN A 248 -1.32 3.36 -35.02
N LEU A 249 -0.36 4.28 -34.89
CA LEU A 249 -0.61 5.70 -34.66
C LEU A 249 -1.07 6.39 -35.96
N GLU A 250 -2.38 6.57 -36.11
CA GLU A 250 -3.04 7.14 -37.29
C GLU A 250 -3.56 8.55 -36.97
N LYS A 251 -3.13 9.59 -37.71
CA LYS A 251 -3.60 10.97 -37.51
C LYS A 251 -5.06 11.09 -37.93
N ILE A 252 -5.95 11.53 -37.03
CA ILE A 252 -7.39 11.70 -37.30
C ILE A 252 -7.86 13.15 -37.28
N ALA A 253 -7.16 14.05 -36.58
CA ALA A 253 -7.46 15.47 -36.58
C ALA A 253 -6.23 16.33 -36.26
N GLU A 254 -6.27 17.60 -36.65
CA GLU A 254 -5.30 18.62 -36.27
C GLU A 254 -6.04 19.95 -36.08
N GLY A 255 -5.65 20.70 -35.06
CA GLY A 255 -6.12 22.05 -34.79
C GLY A 255 -5.02 22.86 -34.12
N GLY A 256 -5.29 24.14 -33.83
CA GLY A 256 -4.27 25.07 -33.33
C GLY A 256 -3.56 24.65 -32.03
N PHE A 257 -4.17 23.76 -31.24
CA PHE A 257 -3.63 23.30 -29.95
C PHE A 257 -3.03 21.88 -29.98
N GLY A 258 -3.08 21.17 -31.12
CA GLY A 258 -2.53 19.82 -31.20
C GLY A 258 -3.05 18.95 -32.34
N ILE A 259 -2.44 17.76 -32.43
CA ILE A 259 -2.80 16.68 -33.36
C ILE A 259 -3.43 15.55 -32.55
N VAL A 260 -4.60 15.07 -32.97
CA VAL A 260 -5.22 13.87 -32.40
C VAL A 260 -4.93 12.67 -33.31
N TYR A 261 -4.44 11.61 -32.69
CA TYR A 261 -4.20 10.33 -33.31
C TYR A 261 -5.17 9.28 -32.75
N LYS A 262 -5.66 8.41 -33.63
CA LYS A 262 -6.20 7.10 -33.26
C LYS A 262 -5.02 6.15 -33.09
N ALA A 263 -5.02 5.35 -32.04
CA ALA A 263 -3.95 4.41 -31.76
C ALA A 263 -4.48 3.10 -31.19
N THR A 264 -3.64 2.07 -31.25
CA THR A 264 -3.83 0.79 -30.59
C THR A 264 -2.92 0.74 -29.37
N LEU A 265 -3.48 0.78 -28.17
CA LEU A 265 -2.74 0.54 -26.93
C LEU A 265 -2.64 -0.97 -26.72
N LEU A 266 -1.42 -1.51 -26.74
CA LEU A 266 -1.16 -2.90 -26.37
C LEU A 266 -1.49 -3.11 -24.90
N ASP A 267 -2.04 -4.28 -24.57
CA ASP A 267 -2.25 -4.66 -23.18
C ASP A 267 -0.90 -4.92 -22.50
N GLY A 268 -0.46 -3.95 -21.70
CA GLY A 268 0.72 -4.01 -20.84
C GLY A 268 0.39 -4.20 -19.36
N SER A 269 -0.83 -4.63 -19.00
CA SER A 269 -1.26 -4.69 -17.61
C SER A 269 -0.66 -5.89 -16.84
N LYS A 270 0.53 -5.71 -16.26
CA LYS A 270 0.98 -6.57 -15.14
C LYS A 270 0.00 -6.50 -13.95
N TYR A 271 -0.74 -5.40 -13.82
CA TYR A 271 -1.73 -5.15 -12.78
C TYR A 271 -3.11 -5.66 -13.20
N LYS A 272 -3.42 -6.92 -12.87
CA LYS A 272 -4.68 -7.62 -13.21
C LYS A 272 -5.97 -7.00 -12.61
N HIS A 273 -5.84 -5.95 -11.79
CA HIS A 273 -6.93 -5.34 -11.02
C HIS A 273 -7.26 -3.89 -11.44
N ASP A 274 -6.67 -3.39 -12.53
CA ASP A 274 -6.98 -2.06 -13.07
C ASP A 274 -8.21 -2.14 -13.99
N ASP A 275 -9.41 -1.79 -13.48
CA ASP A 275 -10.69 -1.94 -14.21
C ASP A 275 -10.76 -1.18 -15.54
N PHE A 276 -9.89 -0.17 -15.75
CA PHE A 276 -9.80 0.53 -17.03
C PHE A 276 -9.14 -0.31 -18.13
N LEU A 277 -8.41 -1.37 -17.76
CA LEU A 277 -7.63 -2.25 -18.64
C LEU A 277 -7.96 -3.74 -18.49
N SER A 278 -8.60 -4.15 -17.38
CA SER A 278 -8.98 -5.55 -17.09
C SER A 278 -10.00 -6.15 -18.07
N ILE A 279 -10.61 -5.33 -18.93
CA ILE A 279 -11.63 -5.75 -19.92
C ILE A 279 -10.99 -6.47 -21.11
N ARG A 280 -10.58 -7.72 -20.87
CA ARG A 280 -10.58 -8.96 -21.72
C ARG A 280 -10.17 -8.94 -23.21
N ASN A 281 -9.97 -7.78 -23.82
CA ASN A 281 -9.60 -7.60 -25.22
C ASN A 281 -8.13 -7.20 -25.27
N LYS A 282 -7.31 -8.12 -25.77
CA LYS A 282 -5.93 -7.81 -26.16
C LYS A 282 -5.98 -6.69 -27.19
N ASN A 283 -5.37 -5.55 -26.85
CA ASN A 283 -5.29 -4.32 -27.61
C ASN A 283 -6.57 -3.44 -27.56
N LYS A 284 -6.46 -2.25 -26.98
CA LYS A 284 -7.54 -1.26 -26.85
C LYS A 284 -7.35 -0.13 -27.85
N LEU A 285 -8.39 0.25 -28.58
CA LEU A 285 -8.38 1.48 -29.38
C LEU A 285 -8.46 2.70 -28.45
N VAL A 286 -7.55 3.65 -28.65
CA VAL A 286 -7.45 4.89 -27.84
C VAL A 286 -7.25 6.11 -28.74
N ALA A 287 -7.64 7.28 -28.26
CA ALA A 287 -7.28 8.56 -28.85
C ALA A 287 -6.08 9.16 -28.09
N ILE A 288 -5.09 9.69 -28.81
CA ILE A 288 -3.89 10.30 -28.26
C ILE A 288 -3.77 11.72 -28.81
N LYS A 289 -3.83 12.73 -27.94
CA LYS A 289 -3.60 14.13 -28.31
C LYS A 289 -2.12 14.46 -28.11
N LYS A 290 -1.42 14.79 -29.19
CA LYS A 290 -0.07 15.38 -29.17
C LYS A 290 -0.21 16.89 -29.23
N PHE A 291 0.39 17.59 -28.28
CA PHE A 291 0.44 19.05 -28.24
C PHE A 291 1.63 19.55 -29.09
N LEU A 292 1.48 20.71 -29.74
CA LEU A 292 2.42 21.18 -30.76
C LEU A 292 3.51 22.13 -30.22
N ASN A 293 3.22 22.92 -29.18
CA ASN A 293 4.21 23.76 -28.50
C ASN A 293 4.60 23.13 -27.16
N ILE A 294 5.80 22.56 -27.08
CA ILE A 294 6.33 21.88 -25.87
C ILE A 294 7.24 22.81 -25.04
N GLN A 295 7.63 23.98 -25.56
CA GLN A 295 8.34 25.00 -24.78
C GLN A 295 7.52 25.50 -23.57
N ASP A 296 6.20 25.35 -23.65
CA ASP A 296 5.28 25.46 -22.53
C ASP A 296 4.69 24.08 -22.18
N ILE A 297 5.43 23.29 -21.39
CA ILE A 297 4.79 22.44 -20.37
C ILE A 297 4.35 23.37 -19.22
N SER A 298 3.62 24.44 -19.57
CA SER A 298 3.11 25.42 -18.63
C SER A 298 1.95 24.80 -17.86
N ASN A 299 1.44 25.55 -16.88
CA ASN A 299 0.22 25.17 -16.18
C ASN A 299 -0.95 24.92 -17.14
N ASP A 300 -0.96 25.45 -18.36
CA ASP A 300 -2.07 25.29 -19.32
C ASP A 300 -2.21 23.84 -19.81
N PHE A 301 -1.10 23.14 -20.08
CA PHE A 301 -1.13 21.70 -20.41
C PHE A 301 -1.66 20.86 -19.24
N LEU A 302 -1.21 21.17 -18.02
CA LEU A 302 -1.63 20.47 -16.80
C LEU A 302 -3.09 20.79 -16.43
N ASN A 303 -3.53 22.01 -16.65
CA ASN A 303 -4.91 22.47 -16.45
C ASN A 303 -5.84 21.79 -17.47
N GLU A 304 -5.49 21.75 -18.76
CA GLU A 304 -6.30 21.05 -19.77
C GLU A 304 -6.39 19.54 -19.45
N ALA A 305 -5.28 18.91 -19.06
CA ALA A 305 -5.27 17.52 -18.62
C ALA A 305 -6.15 17.27 -17.38
N CYS A 306 -6.25 18.23 -16.46
CA CYS A 306 -7.15 18.16 -15.30
C CYS A 306 -8.61 18.52 -15.63
N HIS A 307 -8.88 19.28 -16.69
CA HIS A 307 -10.24 19.65 -17.13
C HIS A 307 -10.90 18.63 -18.07
N ILE A 308 -10.14 17.67 -18.60
CA ILE A 308 -10.63 16.55 -19.41
C ILE A 308 -11.10 15.36 -18.55
N LEU A 309 -10.84 15.39 -17.23
CA LEU A 309 -11.30 14.42 -16.24
C LEU A 309 -12.60 14.88 -15.54
#